data_AF-A0A0Q0L3H2-F1
#
_entry.id   AF-A0A0Q0L3H2-F1
#
_cell.length_a   1.000
_cell.length_b   1.000
_cell.length_c   1.000
_cell.angle_alpha   90.00
_cell.angle_beta   90.00
_cell.angle_gamma   90.00
#
_symmetry.space_group_name_H-M   'P 1'
#
loop_
_entity.id
_entity.type
_entity.pdbx_description
1 polymer ?
#
loop_
_entity_poly.entity_id
_entity_poly.type
_entity_poly.pdbx_seq_one_letter_code
_entity_poly.pdbx_strand_id
1 'polypeptide(L)'
;MLIKNVVLSVFLIFSLGACMEPTYDSGKLKVIEVTDHDFKINGESAVTVIVGHANVAEYSFSLRKSDLKKGTLLQSVSDSNPNVRADGTFFSEYYVQSKDHDTRASIEIVEMDPVEKVARIAVGAKLVNLKNEDYKELEITILELTGQNLEHLLSKVKM
;
A
#
# COMPACT_ATOMS: atom_id res chain seq x y z
N MET A 1 32.47 -67.49 19.86
CA MET A 1 33.01 -66.39 19.02
C MET A 1 31.83 -65.78 18.29
N LEU A 2 31.33 -64.63 18.73
CA LEU A 2 31.80 -63.27 18.41
C LEU A 2 31.31 -62.79 17.02
N ILE A 3 30.31 -61.88 17.07
CA ILE A 3 30.07 -60.69 16.21
C ILE A 3 29.59 -60.96 14.74
N LYS A 4 28.73 -60.19 14.06
CA LYS A 4 28.30 -58.77 14.13
C LYS A 4 26.86 -58.57 13.64
N ASN A 5 26.23 -57.60 14.29
CA ASN A 5 25.12 -56.75 13.89
C ASN A 5 25.08 -56.44 12.39
N VAL A 6 23.91 -56.59 11.76
CA VAL A 6 23.59 -55.89 10.51
C VAL A 6 22.60 -54.79 10.86
N VAL A 7 23.09 -53.56 10.73
CA VAL A 7 22.42 -52.30 11.03
C VAL A 7 21.34 -52.05 9.99
N LEU A 8 20.09 -51.91 10.45
CA LEU A 8 18.97 -51.44 9.64
C LEU A 8 19.18 -49.95 9.38
N SER A 9 19.70 -49.60 8.20
CA SER A 9 19.83 -48.21 7.75
C SER A 9 18.44 -47.63 7.49
N VAL A 10 17.95 -46.86 8.45
CA VAL A 10 16.80 -45.97 8.27
C VAL A 10 17.31 -44.77 7.44
N PHE A 11 16.95 -44.75 6.16
CA PHE A 11 17.10 -43.56 5.31
C PHE A 11 16.17 -42.46 5.84
N LEU A 12 16.71 -41.57 6.68
CA LEU A 12 16.09 -40.30 7.04
C LEU A 12 16.19 -39.38 5.81
N ILE A 13 15.13 -39.36 5.01
CA ILE A 13 14.95 -38.32 3.99
C ILE A 13 14.52 -37.05 4.72
N PHE A 14 15.50 -36.25 5.14
CA PHE A 14 15.26 -34.85 5.44
C PHE A 14 14.88 -34.18 4.12
N SER A 15 13.58 -34.05 3.87
CA SER A 15 13.07 -33.07 2.92
C SER A 15 13.51 -31.71 3.45
N LEU A 16 14.60 -31.20 2.90
CA LEU A 16 14.90 -29.78 2.89
C LEU A 16 13.67 -29.12 2.28
N GLY A 17 12.77 -28.64 3.14
CA GLY A 17 11.79 -27.65 2.74
C GLY A 17 12.63 -26.52 2.17
N ALA A 18 12.62 -26.41 0.84
CA ALA A 18 13.13 -25.23 0.19
C ALA A 18 12.32 -24.08 0.80
N CYS A 19 12.95 -23.34 1.70
CA CYS A 19 12.54 -21.99 1.99
C CYS A 19 12.62 -21.27 0.64
N MET A 20 11.51 -21.27 -0.09
CA MET A 20 11.30 -20.31 -1.15
C MET A 20 11.31 -18.97 -0.43
N GLU A 21 12.47 -18.31 -0.42
CA GLU A 21 12.51 -16.88 -0.20
C GLU A 21 11.52 -16.27 -1.19
N PRO A 22 10.56 -15.45 -0.74
CA PRO A 22 9.63 -14.83 -1.67
C PRO A 22 10.47 -14.05 -2.67
N THR A 23 10.36 -14.41 -3.95
CA THR A 23 10.99 -13.69 -5.03
C THR A 23 10.45 -12.27 -4.98
N TYR A 24 11.21 -11.36 -4.36
CA TYR A 24 10.86 -9.96 -4.27
C TYR A 24 10.92 -9.39 -5.69
N ASP A 25 9.75 -9.17 -6.27
CA ASP A 25 9.61 -8.38 -7.49
C ASP A 25 9.93 -6.92 -7.15
N SER A 26 11.23 -6.62 -7.07
CA SER A 26 11.77 -5.35 -6.57
C SER A 26 11.43 -4.16 -7.47
N GLY A 27 10.91 -4.40 -8.68
CA GLY A 27 10.58 -3.36 -9.66
C GLY A 27 9.11 -2.95 -9.70
N LYS A 28 8.19 -3.65 -9.03
CA LYS A 28 6.76 -3.30 -9.09
C LYS A 28 6.33 -2.40 -7.95
N LEU A 29 5.58 -1.34 -8.29
CA LEU A 29 4.84 -0.55 -7.33
C LEU A 29 3.83 -1.45 -6.62
N LYS A 30 3.79 -1.37 -5.29
CA LYS A 30 2.86 -2.13 -4.46
C LYS A 30 2.42 -1.33 -3.26
N VAL A 31 1.34 -1.78 -2.61
CA VAL A 31 0.99 -1.30 -1.27
C VAL A 31 2.02 -1.84 -0.28
N ILE A 32 2.67 -0.93 0.44
CA ILE A 32 3.63 -1.24 1.49
C ILE A 32 2.87 -1.38 2.80
N GLU A 33 2.04 -0.40 3.10
CA GLU A 33 1.32 -0.32 4.37
C GLU A 33 -0.03 0.37 4.17
N VAL A 34 -1.03 -0.09 4.93
CA VAL A 34 -2.22 0.68 5.23
C VAL A 34 -2.22 0.98 6.71
N THR A 35 -2.34 2.26 7.07
CA THR A 35 -2.23 2.70 8.46
C THR A 35 -3.39 2.21 9.30
N ASP A 36 -3.13 1.78 10.53
CA ASP A 36 -4.13 1.34 11.52
C ASP A 36 -4.44 2.37 12.61
N HIS A 37 -3.73 3.50 12.62
CA HIS A 37 -3.89 4.53 13.64
C HIS A 37 -5.11 5.43 13.38
N ASP A 38 -5.68 5.95 14.48
CA ASP A 38 -6.79 6.88 14.41
C ASP A 38 -6.32 8.28 14.02
N PHE A 39 -6.55 8.65 12.77
CA PHE A 39 -6.48 10.04 12.32
C PHE A 39 -7.77 10.43 11.61
N LYS A 40 -7.96 11.75 11.45
CA LYS A 40 -9.18 12.31 10.88
C LYS A 40 -8.90 13.24 9.71
N ILE A 41 -9.72 13.15 8.68
CA ILE A 41 -9.84 14.14 7.61
C ILE A 41 -11.21 14.80 7.78
N ASN A 42 -11.22 16.12 7.95
CA ASN A 42 -12.45 16.91 8.13
C ASN A 42 -13.37 16.40 9.25
N GLY A 43 -12.78 15.92 10.36
CA GLY A 43 -13.53 15.41 11.53
C GLY A 43 -14.00 13.96 11.41
N GLU A 44 -13.83 13.32 10.25
CA GLU A 44 -14.17 11.92 10.01
C GLU A 44 -12.92 11.05 10.02
N SER A 45 -13.04 9.83 10.55
CA SER A 45 -11.93 8.89 10.58
C SER A 45 -11.44 8.57 9.18
N ALA A 46 -10.13 8.46 9.04
CA ALA A 46 -9.45 8.30 7.78
C ALA A 46 -8.45 7.14 7.82
N VAL A 47 -7.93 6.79 6.66
CA VAL A 47 -6.91 5.78 6.45
C VAL A 47 -5.90 6.30 5.43
N THR A 48 -4.64 5.94 5.58
CA THR A 48 -3.58 6.24 4.61
C THR A 48 -3.09 4.94 3.98
N VAL A 49 -3.03 4.92 2.66
CA VAL A 49 -2.43 3.86 1.87
C VAL A 49 -1.06 4.32 1.40
N ILE A 50 -0.01 3.63 1.84
CA ILE A 50 1.38 3.92 1.51
C ILE A 50 1.83 2.95 0.42
N VAL A 51 2.36 3.48 -0.66
CA VAL A 51 2.76 2.73 -1.85
C VAL A 51 4.18 3.07 -2.25
N GLY A 52 4.86 2.11 -2.89
CA GLY A 52 6.21 2.33 -3.38
C GLY A 52 6.87 1.08 -3.95
N HIS A 53 8.11 1.25 -4.38
CA HIS A 53 8.92 0.22 -5.03
C HIS A 53 9.91 -0.39 -4.05
N ALA A 54 10.23 -1.69 -4.20
CA ALA A 54 11.24 -2.37 -3.38
C ALA A 54 11.09 -2.18 -1.84
N ASN A 55 9.87 -1.99 -1.34
CA ASN A 55 9.56 -1.64 0.07
C ASN A 55 10.04 -0.25 0.53
N VAL A 56 10.41 0.64 -0.39
CA VAL A 56 10.67 2.05 -0.12
C VAL A 56 9.36 2.80 -0.27
N ALA A 57 8.89 3.43 0.81
CA ALA A 57 7.70 4.26 0.79
C ALA A 57 7.94 5.52 -0.06
N GLU A 58 7.11 5.72 -1.07
CA GLU A 58 7.25 6.80 -2.05
C GLU A 58 6.06 7.75 -2.03
N TYR A 59 4.85 7.19 -2.06
CA TYR A 59 3.60 7.95 -2.07
C TYR A 59 2.70 7.50 -0.93
N SER A 60 1.95 8.46 -0.38
CA SER A 60 0.92 8.27 0.62
C SER A 60 -0.40 8.81 0.08
N PHE A 61 -1.49 8.05 0.24
CA PHE A 61 -2.84 8.46 -0.14
C PHE A 61 -3.78 8.35 1.05
N SER A 62 -4.22 9.48 1.58
CA SER A 62 -5.16 9.53 2.70
C SER A 62 -6.58 9.84 2.24
N LEU A 63 -7.54 9.07 2.74
CA LEU A 63 -8.97 9.25 2.48
C LEU A 63 -9.82 8.92 3.70
N ARG A 64 -11.04 9.44 3.75
CA ARG A 64 -11.98 9.10 4.83
C ARG A 64 -12.44 7.65 4.71
N LYS A 65 -12.60 6.97 5.85
CA LYS A 65 -13.13 5.60 5.90
C LYS A 65 -14.58 5.52 5.39
N SER A 66 -15.36 6.59 5.50
CA SER A 66 -16.73 6.68 4.98
C SER A 66 -16.83 6.61 3.45
N ASP A 67 -15.73 6.94 2.76
CA ASP A 67 -15.59 6.90 1.30
C ASP A 67 -15.06 5.54 0.79
N LEU A 68 -14.76 4.57 1.67
CA LEU A 68 -14.32 3.22 1.30
C LEU A 68 -15.48 2.36 0.79
N LYS A 69 -15.96 2.66 -0.40
CA LYS A 69 -17.03 1.91 -1.08
C LYS A 69 -16.64 1.67 -2.52
N LYS A 70 -16.87 0.47 -3.04
CA LYS A 70 -16.64 0.13 -4.44
C LYS A 70 -17.27 1.17 -5.38
N GLY A 71 -16.52 1.60 -6.39
CA GLY A 71 -16.90 2.63 -7.35
C GLY A 71 -16.72 4.07 -6.87
N THR A 72 -16.24 4.29 -5.63
CA THR A 72 -15.95 5.64 -5.15
C THR A 72 -14.67 6.13 -5.80
N LEU A 73 -14.77 7.29 -6.46
CA LEU A 73 -13.65 8.03 -7.03
C LEU A 73 -13.51 9.37 -6.31
N LEU A 74 -12.37 9.60 -5.67
CA LEU A 74 -12.00 10.89 -5.11
C LEU A 74 -10.88 11.48 -5.96
N GLN A 75 -11.06 12.73 -6.39
CA GLN A 75 -10.07 13.47 -7.14
C GLN A 75 -9.87 14.85 -6.52
N SER A 76 -8.64 15.34 -6.61
CA SER A 76 -8.24 16.68 -6.20
C SER A 76 -7.28 17.24 -7.24
N VAL A 77 -7.62 18.38 -7.81
CA VAL A 77 -6.75 19.17 -8.70
C VAL A 77 -6.37 20.43 -7.96
N SER A 78 -5.09 20.74 -7.87
CA SER A 78 -4.55 21.89 -7.10
C SER A 78 -5.13 21.97 -5.68
N ASP A 79 -5.08 20.86 -4.93
CA ASP A 79 -5.57 20.75 -3.55
C ASP A 79 -7.02 21.29 -3.35
N SER A 80 -7.89 21.06 -4.34
CA SER A 80 -9.29 21.55 -4.33
C SER A 80 -10.24 20.67 -3.51
N ASN A 81 -9.95 19.38 -3.36
CA ASN A 81 -10.80 18.45 -2.62
C ASN A 81 -10.16 18.09 -1.27
N PRO A 82 -10.73 18.55 -0.15
CA PRO A 82 -10.13 18.33 1.16
C PRO A 82 -10.34 16.91 1.71
N ASN A 83 -11.06 16.04 1.00
CA ASN A 83 -11.38 14.67 1.43
C ASN A 83 -10.38 13.62 0.92
N VAL A 84 -9.49 14.01 0.01
CA VAL A 84 -8.38 13.17 -0.46
C VAL A 84 -7.09 13.97 -0.32
N ARG A 85 -6.07 13.33 0.25
CA ARG A 85 -4.73 13.91 0.35
C ARG A 85 -3.72 12.94 -0.23
N ALA A 86 -2.74 13.48 -0.93
CA ALA A 86 -1.58 12.75 -1.39
C ALA A 86 -0.32 13.55 -1.13
N ASP A 87 0.71 12.85 -0.69
CA ASP A 87 2.04 13.36 -0.48
C ASP A 87 3.06 12.27 -0.80
N GLY A 88 4.33 12.64 -0.88
CA GLY A 88 5.37 11.69 -1.20
C GLY A 88 6.75 12.14 -0.73
N THR A 89 7.62 11.16 -0.51
CA THR A 89 9.00 11.37 -0.11
C THR A 89 9.93 10.65 -1.06
N PHE A 90 10.81 11.39 -1.73
CA PHE A 90 11.78 10.84 -2.69
C PHE A 90 13.16 11.36 -2.33
N PHE A 91 14.10 10.48 -2.03
CA PHE A 91 15.48 10.86 -1.71
C PHE A 91 15.58 11.94 -0.61
N SER A 92 14.75 11.82 0.44
CA SER A 92 14.63 12.80 1.54
C SER A 92 14.00 14.15 1.17
N GLU A 93 13.52 14.30 -0.06
CA GLU A 93 12.74 15.46 -0.49
C GLU A 93 11.25 15.18 -0.39
N TYR A 94 10.49 16.18 0.05
CA TYR A 94 9.06 16.06 0.32
C TYR A 94 8.25 16.75 -0.78
N TYR A 95 7.23 16.05 -1.28
CA TYR A 95 6.36 16.49 -2.37
C TYR A 95 4.91 16.45 -1.91
N VAL A 96 4.13 17.47 -2.27
CA VAL A 96 2.76 17.68 -1.77
C VAL A 96 1.80 18.11 -2.87
N GLN A 97 0.51 18.04 -2.57
CA GLN A 97 -0.50 18.83 -3.29
C GLN A 97 -0.40 20.31 -2.91
N SER A 98 -0.70 21.20 -3.86
CA SER A 98 -0.66 22.63 -3.65
C SER A 98 -1.73 23.36 -4.46
N LYS A 99 -2.36 24.36 -3.85
CA LYS A 99 -3.38 25.23 -4.47
C LYS A 99 -2.81 26.15 -5.54
N ASP A 100 -1.52 26.45 -5.45
CA ASP A 100 -0.85 27.42 -6.31
C ASP A 100 -0.08 26.75 -7.47
N HIS A 101 -0.11 25.41 -7.54
CA HIS A 101 0.64 24.62 -8.51
C HIS A 101 -0.26 23.62 -9.24
N ASP A 102 0.19 23.16 -10.41
CA ASP A 102 -0.48 22.10 -11.19
C ASP A 102 -0.21 20.74 -10.55
N THR A 103 -0.94 20.44 -9.47
CA THR A 103 -0.88 19.17 -8.74
C THR A 103 -2.17 18.39 -8.87
N ARG A 104 -2.10 17.06 -8.80
CA ARG A 104 -3.28 16.19 -8.83
C ARG A 104 -3.15 15.03 -7.86
N ALA A 105 -4.28 14.57 -7.34
CA ALA A 105 -4.38 13.32 -6.61
C ALA A 105 -5.69 12.62 -6.99
N SER A 106 -5.63 11.31 -7.16
CA SER A 106 -6.80 10.49 -7.42
C SER A 106 -6.70 9.16 -6.67
N ILE A 107 -7.81 8.76 -6.05
CA ILE A 107 -7.99 7.41 -5.52
C ILE A 107 -9.37 6.90 -5.94
N GLU A 108 -9.39 5.68 -6.48
CA GLU A 108 -10.62 4.98 -6.83
C GLU A 108 -10.65 3.62 -6.15
N ILE A 109 -11.77 3.28 -5.52
CA ILE A 109 -12.00 1.95 -4.96
C ILE A 109 -12.59 1.08 -6.06
N VAL A 110 -11.73 0.43 -6.84
CA VAL A 110 -12.11 -0.40 -8.01
C VAL A 110 -12.87 -1.64 -7.56
N GLU A 111 -12.38 -2.30 -6.51
CA GLU A 111 -12.93 -3.55 -6.02
C GLU A 111 -12.79 -3.68 -4.52
N MET A 112 -13.80 -4.32 -3.91
CA MET A 112 -13.78 -4.73 -2.52
C MET A 112 -14.53 -6.06 -2.44
N ASP A 113 -13.78 -7.15 -2.40
CA ASP A 113 -14.31 -8.51 -2.33
C ASP A 113 -13.99 -9.13 -0.96
N PRO A 114 -14.97 -9.20 -0.05
CA PRO A 114 -14.78 -9.79 1.26
C PRO A 114 -14.69 -11.32 1.25
N VAL A 115 -15.13 -11.98 0.18
CA VAL A 115 -15.06 -13.44 0.02
C VAL A 115 -13.65 -13.84 -0.38
N GLU A 116 -13.11 -13.19 -1.41
CA GLU A 116 -11.74 -13.41 -1.89
C GLU A 116 -10.68 -12.71 -1.03
N LYS A 117 -11.10 -11.91 -0.04
CA LYS A 117 -10.23 -11.12 0.86
C LYS A 117 -9.23 -10.27 0.08
N VAL A 118 -9.76 -9.58 -0.93
CA VAL A 118 -9.00 -8.68 -1.82
C VAL A 118 -9.73 -7.36 -1.92
N ALA A 119 -8.98 -6.26 -1.89
CA ALA A 119 -9.42 -4.98 -2.43
C ALA A 119 -8.47 -4.54 -3.55
N ARG A 120 -9.01 -3.83 -4.54
CA ARG A 120 -8.21 -3.19 -5.59
C ARG A 120 -8.51 -1.70 -5.58
N ILE A 121 -7.47 -0.90 -5.51
CA ILE A 121 -7.57 0.56 -5.59
C ILE A 121 -6.76 1.05 -6.79
N ALA A 122 -7.27 2.04 -7.51
CA ALA A 122 -6.47 2.79 -8.46
C ALA A 122 -6.01 4.08 -7.80
N VAL A 123 -4.71 4.37 -7.88
CA VAL A 123 -4.11 5.58 -7.32
C VAL A 123 -3.32 6.32 -8.39
N GLY A 124 -3.29 7.65 -8.31
CA GLY A 124 -2.52 8.48 -9.22
C GLY A 124 -2.22 9.84 -8.59
N ALA A 125 -1.06 10.42 -8.92
CA ALA A 125 -0.62 11.68 -8.31
C ALA A 125 0.26 12.52 -9.25
N LYS A 126 0.25 13.83 -9.03
CA LYS A 126 1.26 14.79 -9.48
C LYS A 126 1.50 15.72 -8.31
N LEU A 127 2.68 15.64 -7.72
CA LEU A 127 3.03 16.31 -6.48
C LEU A 127 4.20 17.25 -6.75
N VAL A 128 4.23 18.38 -6.05
CA VAL A 128 5.28 19.41 -6.20
C VAL A 128 6.15 19.46 -4.95
N ASN A 129 7.46 19.65 -5.12
CA ASN A 129 8.35 20.06 -4.05
C ASN A 129 8.39 21.60 -4.01
N LEU A 130 7.87 22.17 -2.92
CA LEU A 130 7.72 23.63 -2.79
C LEU A 130 9.05 24.39 -2.66
N LYS A 131 10.17 23.71 -2.44
CA LYS A 131 11.49 24.35 -2.31
C LYS A 131 12.13 24.65 -3.68
N ASN A 132 11.91 23.76 -4.64
CA ASN A 132 12.60 23.79 -5.93
C ASN A 132 11.66 23.69 -7.15
N GLU A 133 10.35 23.61 -6.90
CA GLU A 133 9.29 23.49 -7.91
C GLU A 133 9.42 22.25 -8.82
N ASP A 134 10.17 21.22 -8.39
CA ASP A 134 10.22 19.92 -9.07
C ASP A 134 8.91 19.13 -8.85
N TYR A 135 8.58 18.28 -9.81
CA TYR A 135 7.39 17.44 -9.76
C TYR A 135 7.74 15.95 -9.71
N LYS A 136 6.87 15.19 -9.04
CA LYS A 136 6.84 13.73 -9.10
C LYS A 136 5.45 13.28 -9.51
N GLU A 137 5.41 12.36 -10.45
CA GLU A 137 4.16 11.87 -11.02
C GLU A 137 4.05 10.36 -10.87
N LEU A 138 2.86 9.94 -10.44
CA LEU A 138 2.41 8.57 -10.48
C LEU A 138 1.26 8.48 -11.48
N GLU A 139 1.49 7.79 -12.58
CA GLU A 139 0.42 7.39 -13.50
C GLU A 139 -0.60 6.53 -12.76
N ILE A 140 -1.86 6.59 -13.21
CA ILE A 140 -2.95 5.83 -12.58
C ILE A 140 -2.60 4.34 -12.60
N THR A 141 -2.41 3.77 -11.41
CA THR A 141 -1.95 2.41 -11.21
C THR A 141 -2.92 1.67 -10.30
N ILE A 142 -3.34 0.47 -10.70
CA ILE A 142 -4.19 -0.41 -9.89
C ILE A 142 -3.30 -1.23 -8.97
N LEU A 143 -3.59 -1.17 -7.67
CA LEU A 143 -2.87 -1.87 -6.62
C LEU A 143 -3.81 -2.80 -5.86
N GLU A 144 -3.32 -4.00 -5.58
CA GLU A 144 -4.05 -5.00 -4.80
C GLU A 144 -3.69 -4.88 -3.32
N LEU A 145 -4.70 -4.95 -2.46
CA LEU A 145 -4.57 -5.01 -1.01
C LEU A 145 -5.10 -6.34 -0.50
N THR A 146 -4.27 -7.04 0.26
CA THR A 146 -4.57 -8.32 0.89
C THR A 146 -4.00 -8.36 2.31
N GLY A 147 -4.35 -9.39 3.08
CA GLY A 147 -3.81 -9.62 4.41
C GLY A 147 -4.02 -8.44 5.37
N GLN A 148 -2.98 -8.08 6.13
CA GLN A 148 -3.05 -6.99 7.12
C GLN A 148 -3.41 -5.64 6.50
N ASN A 149 -2.94 -5.35 5.29
CA ASN A 149 -3.28 -4.10 4.60
C ASN A 149 -4.80 -4.00 4.33
N LEU A 150 -5.44 -5.12 3.97
CA LEU A 150 -6.88 -5.17 3.83
C LEU A 150 -7.59 -5.05 5.19
N GLU A 151 -7.09 -5.74 6.23
CA GLU A 151 -7.67 -5.66 7.57
C GLU A 151 -7.62 -4.23 8.13
N HIS A 152 -6.52 -3.52 7.94
CA HIS A 152 -6.38 -2.12 8.36
C HIS A 152 -7.30 -1.20 7.55
N LEU A 153 -7.41 -1.43 6.24
CA LEU A 153 -8.33 -0.68 5.38
C LEU A 153 -9.79 -0.84 5.85
N LEU A 154 -10.20 -2.05 6.18
CA LEU A 154 -11.56 -2.39 6.58
C LEU A 154 -11.83 -2.21 8.07
N SER A 155 -10.80 -1.92 8.87
CA SER A 155 -10.93 -1.80 10.31
C SER A 155 -11.94 -0.70 10.67
N LYS A 156 -12.97 -1.09 11.41
CA LYS A 156 -13.82 -0.12 12.09
C LYS A 156 -12.96 0.55 13.16
N VAL A 157 -13.11 1.87 13.28
CA VAL A 157 -12.57 2.63 14.41
C VAL A 157 -13.05 1.95 15.67
N LYS A 158 -12.12 1.41 16.49
CA LYS A 158 -12.48 0.91 17.81
C LYS A 158 -12.90 2.14 18.62
N MET A 159 -14.21 2.24 18.90
CA MET A 159 -14.77 3.28 19.76
C MET A 159 -14.33 3.09 21.20
#